data_AF-A0A8T5EXE8-F1
#
_entry.id   AF-A0A8T5EXE8-F1
#
_cell.length_a   1.000
_cell.length_b   1.000
_cell.length_c   1.000
_cell.angle_alpha   90.00
_cell.angle_beta   90.00
_cell.angle_gamma   90.00
#
_symmetry.space_group_name_H-M   'P 1'
#
loop_
_entity.id
_entity.type
_entity.pdbx_description
1 polymer ?
#
loop_
_entity_poly.entity_id
_entity_poly.type
_entity_poly.pdbx_seq_one_letter_code
_entity_poly.pdbx_strand_id
1 'polypeptide(L)' 'MKKHEHIGLLLIFLGTTWFGFALYGTLLAANRMLVQNMPLIAGKELLLFPMFYGISAVIFMMGIIELRELKPGKNRD' A
#
# COMPACT_ATOMS: atom_id res chain seq x y z
N MET A 1 -3.27 -20.64 -14.53
CA MET A 1 -2.87 -20.79 -13.10
C MET A 1 -1.59 -20.04 -12.75
N LYS A 2 -0.38 -20.46 -13.19
CA LYS A 2 0.88 -19.85 -12.71
C LYS A 2 1.01 -18.32 -12.89
N LYS A 3 0.43 -17.74 -13.96
CA LYS A 3 0.48 -16.28 -14.20
C LYS A 3 -0.25 -15.46 -13.12
N HIS A 4 -1.47 -15.84 -12.73
CA HIS A 4 -2.24 -15.15 -11.68
C HIS A 4 -1.54 -15.21 -10.32
N GLU A 5 -0.80 -16.29 -10.06
CA GLU A 5 -0.02 -16.44 -8.83
C GLU A 5 1.13 -15.43 -8.77
N HIS A 6 1.88 -15.31 -9.88
CA HIS A 6 2.98 -14.36 -9.96
C HIS A 6 2.47 -12.92 -9.96
N ILE A 7 1.37 -12.63 -10.65
CA ILE A 7 0.74 -11.31 -10.68
C ILE A 7 0.22 -10.94 -9.28
N GLY A 8 -0.49 -11.86 -8.61
CA GLY A 8 -1.01 -11.64 -7.27
C GLY A 8 0.09 -11.40 -6.23
N LEU A 9 1.16 -12.20 -6.26
CA LEU A 9 2.32 -12.02 -5.39
C LEU A 9 3.06 -10.71 -5.69
N LEU A 10 3.23 -10.35 -6.97
CA LEU A 10 3.85 -9.09 -7.37
C LEU A 10 3.04 -7.88 -6.90
N LEU A 11 1.71 -7.93 -7.03
CA LEU A 11 0.81 -6.89 -6.54
C LEU A 11 0.89 -6.76 -5.01
N ILE A 12 0.90 -7.89 -4.28
CA ILE A 12 1.08 -7.86 -2.82
C ILE A 12 2.42 -7.22 -2.45
N PHE A 13 3.51 -7.61 -3.12
CA PHE A 13 4.85 -7.06 -2.90
C PHE A 13 4.91 -5.55 -3.17
N LEU A 14 4.35 -5.11 -4.29
CA LEU A 14 4.29 -3.69 -4.65
C LEU A 14 3.44 -2.91 -3.65
N GLY A 15 2.27 -3.43 -3.29
CA GLY A 15 1.37 -2.83 -2.31
C GLY A 15 2.02 -2.66 -0.93
N THR A 16 2.65 -3.71 -0.40
CA THR A 16 3.34 -3.63 0.90
C THR A 16 4.57 -2.73 0.86
N THR A 17 5.34 -2.74 -0.23
CA THR A 17 6.49 -1.85 -0.41
C THR A 17 6.04 -0.38 -0.43
N TRP A 18 4.98 -0.08 -1.18
CA TRP A 18 4.41 1.26 -1.25
C TRP A 18 3.83 1.72 0.09
N PHE A 19 3.19 0.82 0.83
CA PHE A 19 2.74 1.07 2.20
C PHE A 19 3.90 1.38 3.14
N GLY A 20 5.03 0.66 3.01
CA GLY A 20 6.25 0.93 3.76
C GLY A 20 6.80 2.33 3.51
N PHE A 21 6.80 2.81 2.26
CA PHE A 21 7.17 4.19 1.93
C PHE A 21 6.21 5.21 2.53
N ALA A 22 4.91 4.94 2.52
CA ALA A 22 3.89 5.78 3.16
C ALA A 22 4.17 5.92 4.66
N LEU A 23 4.42 4.78 5.34
CA LEU A 23 4.74 4.71 6.77
C LEU A 23 6.02 5.48 7.10
N TYR A 24 7.09 5.25 6.33
CA TYR A 24 8.32 5.99 6.49
C TYR A 24 8.11 7.50 6.37
N GLY A 25 7.35 7.95 5.35
CA GLY A 25 7.02 9.36 5.15
C GLY A 25 6.24 9.95 6.33
N THR A 26 5.26 9.23 6.86
CA THR A 26 4.50 9.69 8.05
C THR A 26 5.36 9.78 9.30
N LEU A 27 6.27 8.82 9.53
CA LEU A 27 7.17 8.84 10.68
C LEU A 27 8.17 10.00 10.57
N LEU A 28 8.69 10.25 9.37
CA LEU A 28 9.57 11.38 9.11
C LEU A 28 8.85 12.72 9.34
N ALA A 29 7.60 12.86 8.90
CA ALA A 29 6.80 14.05 9.16
C ALA A 29 6.45 14.21 10.65
N ALA A 30 6.18 13.11 11.36
CA ALA A 30 5.92 13.13 12.80
C ALA A 30 7.09 13.70 13.61
N ASN A 31 8.34 13.51 13.15
CA ASN A 31 9.52 14.10 13.79
C ASN A 31 9.51 15.64 13.80
N ARG A 32 8.68 16.31 12.97
CA ARG A 32 8.51 17.77 13.03
C ARG A 32 7.95 18.26 14.35
N MET A 33 7.29 17.38 15.13
CA MET A 33 6.87 17.68 16.49
C MET A 33 8.06 18.08 17.40
N LEU A 34 9.28 17.64 17.07
CA LEU A 34 10.49 17.95 17.82
C LEU A 34 11.08 19.33 17.48
N VAL A 35 10.61 19.99 16.42
CA VAL A 35 11.09 21.30 15.98
C VAL A 35 10.10 22.38 16.41
N GLN A 36 10.57 23.37 17.18
CA GLN A 36 9.71 24.47 17.63
C GLN A 36 9.09 25.23 16.46
N ASN A 37 7.79 25.53 16.57
CA ASN A 37 6.98 26.26 15.59
C ASN A 37 6.81 25.59 14.22
N MET A 38 7.19 24.31 14.04
CA MET A 38 6.86 23.57 12.82
C MET A 38 5.45 22.97 12.87
N PRO A 39 4.64 23.11 11.81
CA PRO A 39 3.37 22.39 11.71
C PRO A 39 3.61 20.89 11.54
N LEU A 40 2.86 20.07 12.28
CA LEU A 40 2.95 18.61 12.24
C LEU A 40 2.60 18.04 10.87
N ILE A 41 1.61 18.65 10.21
CA ILE A 41 1.20 18.35 8.84
C ILE A 41 1.28 19.65 8.04
N ALA A 42 2.23 19.73 7.12
CA ALA A 42 2.31 20.80 6.13
C ALA A 42 1.50 20.37 4.90
N GLY A 43 0.56 21.20 4.44
CA GLY A 43 -0.57 20.82 3.57
C GLY A 43 -0.33 19.83 2.41
N LYS A 44 0.88 19.71 1.86
CA LYS A 44 1.22 18.65 0.88
C LYS A 44 1.05 17.23 1.45
N GLU A 45 1.35 17.01 2.72
CA GLU A 45 1.24 15.73 3.42
C GLU A 45 -0.21 15.28 3.58
N LEU A 46 -1.13 16.23 3.69
CA LEU A 46 -2.57 15.98 3.77
C LEU A 46 -3.10 15.24 2.53
N LEU A 47 -2.49 15.49 1.36
CA LEU A 47 -2.84 14.83 0.11
C LEU A 47 -1.94 13.63 -0.18
N LEU A 48 -0.63 13.74 0.10
CA LEU A 48 0.33 12.68 -0.16
C LEU A 48 0.05 11.43 0.68
N PHE A 49 -0.24 11.56 1.98
CA PHE A 49 -0.43 10.37 2.82
C PHE A 49 -1.65 9.55 2.39
N PRO A 50 -2.86 10.10 2.22
CA PRO A 50 -4.00 9.32 1.74
C PRO A 50 -3.76 8.72 0.36
N MET A 51 -3.01 9.39 -0.52
CA MET A 51 -2.71 8.86 -1.85
C MET A 51 -1.78 7.66 -1.77
N PHE A 52 -0.70 7.75 -0.98
CA PHE A 52 0.26 6.67 -0.81
C PHE A 52 -0.37 5.48 -0.07
N TYR A 53 -1.09 5.71 1.02
CA TYR A 53 -1.80 4.66 1.75
C TYR A 53 -2.95 4.06 0.93
N GLY A 54 -3.77 4.91 0.29
CA GLY A 54 -4.91 4.46 -0.51
C GLY A 54 -4.50 3.63 -1.71
N ILE A 55 -3.54 4.09 -2.50
CA ILE A 55 -3.03 3.34 -3.66
C ILE A 55 -2.40 2.02 -3.19
N SER A 56 -1.60 2.04 -2.12
CA SER A 56 -1.00 0.82 -1.59
C SER A 56 -2.05 -0.23 -1.17
N ALA A 57 -3.12 0.21 -0.51
CA ALA A 57 -4.20 -0.65 -0.06
C ALA A 57 -4.98 -1.25 -1.25
N VAL A 58 -5.25 -0.44 -2.29
CA VAL A 58 -5.91 -0.92 -3.52
C VAL A 58 -5.05 -1.97 -4.22
N ILE A 59 -3.76 -1.71 -4.43
CA ILE A 59 -2.83 -2.65 -5.08
C ILE A 59 -2.73 -3.95 -4.27
N PHE A 60 -2.60 -3.85 -2.95
CA PHE A 60 -2.53 -5.02 -2.07
C PHE A 60 -3.82 -5.86 -2.15
N MET A 61 -4.99 -5.21 -2.13
CA MET A 61 -6.28 -5.90 -2.24
C MET A 61 -6.47 -6.55 -3.61
N MET A 62 -6.04 -5.93 -4.70
CA MET A 62 -6.03 -6.56 -6.02
C MET A 62 -5.15 -7.83 -6.04
N GLY A 63 -3.98 -7.77 -5.42
CA GLY A 63 -3.12 -8.95 -5.27
C GLY A 63 -3.78 -10.09 -4.50
N ILE A 64 -4.49 -9.78 -3.40
CA ILE A 64 -5.28 -10.77 -2.66
C ILE A 64 -6.39 -11.36 -3.53
N ILE A 65 -7.09 -10.55 -4.33
CA ILE A 65 -8.17 -11.02 -5.20
C ILE A 65 -7.63 -12.01 -6.24
N GLU A 66 -6.55 -11.66 -6.92
CA GLU A 66 -5.87 -12.54 -7.88
C GLU A 66 -5.44 -13.87 -7.24
N LEU A 67 -4.89 -13.83 -6.02
CA LEU A 67 -4.54 -15.05 -5.30
C LEU A 67 -5.76 -15.87 -4.84
N ARG A 68 -6.89 -15.21 -4.55
CA ARG A 68 -8.15 -15.90 -4.22
C ARG A 68 -8.77 -16.58 -5.44
N GLU A 69 -8.55 -16.06 -6.64
CA GLU A 69 -9.00 -16.70 -7.89
C GLU A 69 -8.28 -18.00 -8.19
N LEU A 70 -7.12 -18.23 -7.59
CA LEU A 70 -6.38 -19.48 -7.68
C LEU A 70 -6.90 -20.57 -6.75
N LYS A 71 -7.87 -20.30 -5.87
CA LYS A 71 -8.37 -21.30 -4.93
C LYS A 71 -8.88 -22.54 -5.68
N PRO A 72 -8.38 -23.74 -5.33
CA PRO A 72 -8.80 -24.97 -6.00
C PRO A 72 -10.31 -25.15 -5.84
N GLY A 73 -11.02 -25.26 -6.97
CA GLY A 73 -12.47 -25.42 -7.03
C GLY A 73 -13.26 -24.23 -7.58
N LYS A 74 -12.65 -23.04 -7.75
CA LYS A 74 -13.36 -21.86 -8.29
C LYS A 74 -13.52 -21.84 -9.82
N ASN A 75 -12.65 -22.54 -10.55
CA ASN A 75 -12.63 -22.63 -12.03
C ASN A 75 -12.77 -24.09 -12.52
N ARG A 76 -13.63 -24.89 -11.87
CA ARG A 76 -13.87 -26.30 -12.22
C ARG A 76 -15.16 -26.55 -12.99
N ASP A 77 -15.94 -25.50 -13.26
CA ASP A 77 -17.12 -25.53 -14.12
C ASP A 77 -16.88 -24.70 -15.39
#